data_AF-A0A352CH13-F1
#
_entry.id   AF-A0A352CH13-F1
#
_cell.length_a   1.000
_cell.length_b   1.000
_cell.length_c   1.000
_cell.angle_alpha   90.00
_cell.angle_beta   90.00
_cell.angle_gamma   90.00
#
_symmetry.space_group_name_H-M   'P 1'
#
loop_
_entity.id
_entity.type
_entity.pdbx_description
1 polymer ?
#
loop_
_entity_poly.entity_id
_entity_poly.type
_entity_poly.pdbx_seq_one_letter_code
_entity_poly.pdbx_strand_id
1 'polypeptide(L)'
;WEHDEPFKEYLQKIRAYAIDMETATIFTVGFYNKIPTGALLLVSDQPMIPEGVKTEESDKAVTAQYVENHLKIGIDSLKQLINDGMTVRHLKF
;
A
#
# COMPACT_ATOMS: atom_id res chain seq x y z
N TRP A 1 14.32 7.89 -8.83
CA TRP A 1 14.39 8.36 -7.43
C TRP A 1 15.29 7.46 -6.59
N GLU A 2 15.50 6.20 -6.99
CA GLU A 2 16.36 5.23 -6.31
C GLU A 2 17.84 5.68 -6.16
N HIS A 3 18.29 6.63 -6.98
CA HIS A 3 19.62 7.24 -6.90
C HIS A 3 19.59 8.72 -6.46
N ASP A 4 18.45 9.21 -5.99
CA ASP A 4 18.25 10.60 -5.57
C ASP A 4 18.33 10.69 -4.03
N GLU A 5 19.52 10.97 -3.51
CA GLU A 5 19.77 11.06 -2.06
C GLU A 5 18.92 12.13 -1.37
N PRO A 6 18.81 13.38 -1.88
CA PRO A 6 17.90 14.37 -1.31
C PRO A 6 16.46 13.88 -1.19
N PHE A 7 15.96 13.16 -2.20
CA PHE A 7 14.61 12.59 -2.16
C PHE A 7 14.49 11.46 -1.13
N LYS A 8 15.49 10.59 -1.01
CA LYS A 8 15.54 9.54 0.02
C LYS A 8 15.57 10.12 1.45
N GLU A 9 16.37 11.15 1.69
CA GLU A 9 16.40 11.87 2.97
C GLU A 9 15.05 12.51 3.30
N TYR A 10 14.37 13.09 2.29
CA TYR A 10 13.03 13.63 2.45
C TYR A 10 12.01 12.57 2.89
N LEU A 11 12.01 11.39 2.26
CA LEU A 11 11.13 10.28 2.63
C LEU A 11 11.34 9.82 4.07
N GLN A 12 12.58 9.73 4.53
CA GLN A 12 12.90 9.40 5.92
C GLN A 12 12.40 10.47 6.89
N LYS A 13 12.59 11.75 6.55
CA LYS A 13 12.13 12.87 7.37
C LYS A 13 10.62 12.86 7.60
N ILE A 14 9.84 12.53 6.56
CA ILE A 14 8.37 12.42 6.67
C ILE A 14 7.89 11.08 7.24
N ARG A 15 8.82 10.16 7.55
CA ARG A 15 8.54 8.80 8.05
C ARG A 15 7.65 8.00 7.08
N ALA A 16 7.92 8.12 5.77
CA ALA A 16 7.23 7.32 4.76
C ALA A 16 7.61 5.83 4.91
N TYR A 17 6.61 4.96 4.95
CA TYR A 17 6.79 3.51 5.05
C TYR A 17 6.79 2.80 3.68
N ALA A 18 6.06 3.36 2.71
CA ALA A 18 5.92 2.82 1.35
C ALA A 18 5.74 3.99 0.37
N ILE A 19 5.97 3.71 -0.91
CA ILE A 19 5.73 4.64 -2.02
C ILE A 19 4.88 3.93 -3.05
N ASP A 20 3.84 4.61 -3.52
CA ASP A 20 2.98 4.20 -4.62
C ASP A 20 2.55 5.46 -5.40
N MET A 21 1.74 5.28 -6.47
CA MET A 21 1.35 6.38 -7.35
C MET A 21 -0.15 6.70 -7.30
N GLU A 22 -0.94 6.01 -6.47
CA GLU A 22 -2.40 6.07 -6.52
C GLU A 22 -3.05 6.37 -5.16
N THR A 23 -2.51 5.83 -4.05
CA THR A 23 -3.18 5.80 -2.74
C THR A 23 -3.57 7.19 -2.25
N ALA A 24 -2.67 8.18 -2.33
CA ALA A 24 -2.97 9.54 -1.90
C ALA A 24 -4.15 10.16 -2.67
N THR A 25 -4.20 9.93 -3.99
CA THR A 25 -5.29 10.41 -4.86
C THR A 25 -6.59 9.70 -4.54
N ILE A 26 -6.56 8.37 -4.40
CA ILE A 26 -7.74 7.56 -4.04
C ILE A 26 -8.34 8.01 -2.71
N PHE A 27 -7.50 8.23 -1.68
CA PHE A 27 -7.96 8.72 -0.38
C PHE A 27 -8.51 10.15 -0.46
N THR A 28 -7.86 11.04 -1.21
CA THR A 28 -8.31 12.44 -1.35
C THR A 28 -9.67 12.52 -2.04
N VAL A 29 -9.84 11.80 -3.16
CA VAL A 29 -11.09 11.77 -3.92
C VAL A 29 -12.19 11.02 -3.16
N GLY A 30 -11.84 9.93 -2.48
CA GLY A 30 -12.76 9.19 -1.61
C GLY A 30 -13.27 10.04 -0.46
N PHE A 31 -12.38 10.77 0.21
CA PHE A 31 -12.74 11.72 1.27
C PHE A 31 -13.67 12.81 0.76
N TYR A 32 -13.33 13.46 -0.37
CA TYR A 32 -14.16 14.51 -0.97
C TYR A 32 -15.58 14.02 -1.30
N ASN A 33 -15.70 12.82 -1.85
CA ASN A 33 -16.99 12.22 -2.22
C ASN A 33 -17.68 11.48 -1.06
N LYS A 34 -17.10 11.49 0.15
CA LYS A 34 -17.60 10.77 1.34
C LYS A 34 -17.75 9.26 1.12
N ILE A 35 -16.87 8.68 0.30
CA ILE A 35 -16.80 7.25 0.03
C ILE A 35 -15.80 6.63 1.02
N PRO A 36 -16.24 5.69 1.89
CA PRO A 36 -15.32 4.96 2.76
C PRO A 36 -14.24 4.26 1.93
N THR A 37 -12.98 4.58 2.23
CA THR A 37 -11.83 4.16 1.42
C THR A 37 -10.76 3.57 2.32
N GLY A 38 -10.13 2.50 1.87
CA GLY A 38 -9.00 1.85 2.54
C GLY A 38 -8.00 1.33 1.51
N ALA A 39 -6.78 1.04 1.95
CA ALA A 39 -5.74 0.46 1.10
C ALA A 39 -5.02 -0.68 1.84
N LEU A 40 -4.70 -1.72 1.08
CA LEU A 40 -3.76 -2.78 1.45
C LEU A 40 -2.73 -2.84 0.33
N LEU A 41 -1.47 -2.55 0.65
CA LEU A 41 -0.37 -2.48 -0.31
C LEU A 41 0.56 -3.69 -0.15
N LEU A 42 1.04 -4.21 -1.27
CA LEU A 42 2.04 -5.29 -1.32
C LEU A 42 3.40 -4.67 -1.61
N VAL A 43 4.36 -4.86 -0.71
CA VAL A 43 5.74 -4.42 -0.96
C VAL A 43 6.35 -5.31 -2.04
N SER A 44 6.69 -4.74 -3.20
CA SER A 44 7.30 -5.49 -4.30
C SER A 44 8.83 -5.40 -4.37
N ASP A 45 9.40 -4.40 -3.70
CA ASP A 45 10.81 -4.02 -3.78
C ASP A 45 11.17 -3.02 -2.66
N GLN A 46 12.47 -2.82 -2.44
CA GLN A 46 13.04 -2.00 -1.37
C GLN A 46 14.15 -1.06 -1.89
N PRO A 47 13.80 -0.03 -2.68
CA PRO A 47 14.74 0.91 -3.31
C PRO A 47 15.59 1.78 -2.37
N MET A 48 15.32 1.76 -1.05
CA MET A 48 16.16 2.40 -0.04
C MET A 48 17.47 1.64 0.22
N ILE A 49 17.55 0.37 -0.21
CA ILE A 49 18.72 -0.51 -0.08
C ILE A 49 19.20 -0.87 -1.49
N PRO A 50 20.50 -0.78 -1.81
CA PRO A 50 21.02 -1.06 -3.16
C PRO A 50 20.61 -2.43 -3.70
N GLU A 51 20.65 -3.47 -2.86
CA GLU A 51 20.25 -4.85 -3.21
C GLU A 51 18.74 -5.04 -3.24
N GLY A 52 17.97 -4.07 -2.76
CA GLY A 52 16.51 -4.11 -2.67
C GLY A 52 15.80 -3.60 -3.91
N VAL A 53 16.52 -3.06 -4.90
CA VAL A 53 15.93 -2.62 -6.17
C VAL A 53 15.46 -3.84 -6.96
N LYS A 54 14.24 -3.74 -7.50
CA LYS A 54 13.51 -4.83 -8.13
C LYS A 54 14.27 -5.46 -9.30
N THR A 55 14.41 -6.80 -9.29
CA THR A 55 14.81 -7.57 -10.47
C THR A 55 13.60 -8.27 -11.09
N GLU A 56 13.67 -8.64 -12.37
CA GLU A 56 12.59 -9.40 -13.01
C GLU A 56 12.32 -10.75 -12.32
N GLU A 57 13.36 -11.36 -11.75
CA GLU A 57 13.26 -12.62 -11.03
C GLU A 57 12.57 -12.45 -9.67
N SER A 58 12.94 -11.40 -8.91
CA SER A 58 12.30 -11.11 -7.64
C SER A 58 10.82 -10.74 -7.81
N ASP A 59 10.48 -10.01 -8.88
CA ASP A 59 9.09 -9.65 -9.18
C ASP A 59 8.22 -10.87 -9.46
N LYS A 60 8.72 -11.81 -10.26
CA LYS A 60 8.01 -13.07 -10.56
C LYS A 60 7.80 -13.89 -9.29
N ALA A 61 8.80 -13.96 -8.42
CA ALA A 61 8.70 -14.67 -7.15
C ALA A 61 7.66 -14.05 -6.20
N VAL A 62 7.68 -12.72 -6.03
CA VAL A 62 6.70 -12.00 -5.20
C VAL A 62 5.30 -12.16 -5.77
N THR A 63 5.15 -12.01 -7.09
CA THR A 63 3.87 -12.16 -7.79
C THR A 63 3.29 -13.55 -7.56
N ALA A 64 4.07 -14.59 -7.83
CA ALA A 64 3.62 -15.98 -7.70
C ALA A 64 3.25 -16.36 -6.24
N GLN A 65 3.90 -15.76 -5.24
CA GLN A 65 3.70 -16.14 -3.84
C GLN A 65 2.60 -15.34 -3.14
N TYR A 66 2.46 -14.05 -3.45
CA TYR A 66 1.69 -13.14 -2.61
C TYR A 66 0.47 -12.51 -3.29
N VAL A 67 0.40 -12.44 -4.62
CA VAL A 67 -0.69 -11.74 -5.30
C VAL A 67 -2.05 -12.40 -5.08
N GLU A 68 -2.13 -13.74 -5.16
CA GLU A 68 -3.40 -14.44 -4.89
C GLU A 68 -3.88 -14.20 -3.46
N ASN A 69 -2.98 -14.30 -2.49
CA ASN A 69 -3.29 -14.04 -1.08
C ASN A 69 -3.70 -12.58 -0.85
N HIS A 70 -3.00 -11.62 -1.48
CA HIS A 70 -3.32 -10.20 -1.39
C HIS A 70 -4.72 -9.89 -1.90
N LEU A 71 -5.09 -10.44 -3.06
CA LEU A 71 -6.42 -10.31 -3.63
C LEU A 71 -7.48 -10.94 -2.71
N LYS A 72 -7.20 -12.13 -2.19
CA LYS A 72 -8.10 -12.82 -1.27
C LYS A 72 -8.36 -12.02 0.01
N ILE A 73 -7.32 -11.43 0.60
CA ILE A 73 -7.45 -10.56 1.78
C ILE A 73 -8.33 -9.34 1.47
N GLY A 74 -8.15 -8.72 0.29
CA GLY A 74 -9.00 -7.61 -0.14
C GLY A 74 -10.48 -8.00 -0.26
N ILE A 75 -10.76 -9.13 -0.92
CA ILE A 75 -12.13 -9.67 -1.05
C ILE A 75 -12.72 -10.00 0.31
N ASP A 76 -11.97 -10.66 1.19
CA ASP A 76 -12.45 -11.06 2.50
C ASP A 76 -12.68 -9.84 3.41
N SER A 77 -11.88 -8.78 3.28
CA SER A 77 -12.10 -7.50 3.97
C SER A 77 -13.41 -6.84 3.54
N LEU A 78 -13.73 -6.84 2.23
CA LEU A 78 -15.00 -6.32 1.73
C LEU A 78 -16.20 -7.16 2.21
N LYS A 79 -16.07 -8.49 2.23
CA LYS A 79 -17.10 -9.37 2.79
C LYS A 79 -17.35 -9.10 4.28
N GLN A 80 -16.30 -8.85 5.07
CA GLN A 80 -16.46 -8.47 6.48
C GLN A 80 -17.22 -7.15 6.63
N LEU A 81 -16.93 -6.15 5.79
CA LEU A 81 -17.63 -4.87 5.78
C LEU A 81 -19.11 -5.01 5.43
N ILE A 82 -19.45 -5.85 4.46
CA ILE A 82 -20.85 -6.10 4.04
C ILE A 82 -21.67 -6.82 5.13
N ASN A 83 -21.02 -7.71 5.89
CA ASN A 83 -21.70 -8.55 6.88
C ASN A 83 -21.76 -7.92 8.28
N ASP A 84 -21.59 -6.59 8.40
CA ASP A 84 -21.49 -5.87 9.68
C ASP A 84 -20.49 -6.52 10.66
N GLY A 85 -19.42 -7.12 10.13
CA GLY A 85 -18.31 -7.60 10.95
C GLY A 85 -17.78 -6.45 11.80
N MET A 86 -17.23 -6.76 12.99
CA MET A 86 -16.70 -5.73 13.89
C MET A 86 -15.68 -4.86 13.14
N THR A 87 -16.10 -3.67 12.74
CA THR A 87 -15.26 -2.71 12.04
C THR A 87 -14.88 -1.66 13.06
N VAL A 88 -13.61 -1.64 13.46
CA VAL A 88 -13.15 -0.61 14.39
C VAL A 88 -13.01 0.69 13.59
N ARG A 89 -14.05 1.52 13.63
CA ARG A 89 -14.02 2.85 13.02
C ARG A 89 -13.04 3.72 13.83
N HIS A 90 -11.79 3.84 13.38
CA HIS A 90 -10.73 4.62 14.05
C HIS A 90 -10.85 6.14 13.91
N LEU A 91 -12.05 6.68 13.65
CA LEU A 91 -12.28 8.12 13.64
C LEU A 91 -13.46 8.45 14.58
N LYS A 92 -13.14 8.64 15.86
CA LYS A 92 -13.96 9.43 16.78
C LYS A 92 -13.45 10.87 16.70
N PHE A 93 -14.32 11.81 16.30
CA PHE A 93 -14.09 13.24 16.47
C PHE A 93 -14.50 13.66 17.89
#